data_AF-A0A6G9RKP9-F1
#
_entry.id   AF-A0A6G9RKP9-F1
#
_cell.length_a   1.000
_cell.length_b   1.000
_cell.length_c   1.000
_cell.angle_alpha   90.00
_cell.angle_beta   90.00
_cell.angle_gamma   90.00
#
_symmetry.space_group_name_H-M   'P 1'
#
loop_
_entity.id
_entity.type
_entity.pdbx_description
1 polymer ?
#
loop_
_entity_poly.entity_id
_entity_poly.type
_entity_poly.pdbx_seq_one_letter_code
_entity_poly.pdbx_strand_id
1 'polypeptide(L)'
;MDESIDNIVPLVQPRRDEENSLNIVVTDRKEYAQKCCKHGAVIVEEAERVLRCTQCGIVLDPFEHILSVAYAGESIITEITKLHKRRDELREAVANLEREEKNAKARLRSARTSILFAENDLKNVEQGLPQ
;
A
#
# COMPACT_ATOMS: atom_id res chain seq x y z
N MET A 1 17.10 -48.80 -28.35
CA MET A 1 16.90 -47.47 -27.74
C MET A 1 15.46 -47.47 -27.28
N ASP A 2 15.22 -47.79 -26.02
CA ASP A 2 13.88 -47.80 -25.43
C ASP A 2 13.50 -46.37 -25.08
N GLU A 3 12.70 -45.74 -25.93
CA GLU A 3 12.08 -44.47 -25.63
C GLU A 3 11.05 -44.68 -24.50
N SER A 4 11.36 -44.09 -23.35
CA SER A 4 10.55 -44.05 -22.13
C SER A 4 9.09 -43.68 -22.44
N ILE A 5 8.24 -44.71 -22.45
CA ILE A 5 6.78 -44.64 -22.62
C ILE A 5 6.10 -44.20 -21.29
N ASP A 6 6.88 -43.91 -20.24
CA ASP A 6 6.39 -43.58 -18.89
C ASP A 6 5.56 -42.29 -18.81
N ASN A 7 5.60 -41.45 -19.85
CA ASN A 7 4.85 -40.19 -19.88
C ASN A 7 3.48 -40.31 -20.58
N ILE A 8 3.10 -41.50 -21.05
CA ILE A 8 1.81 -41.72 -21.72
C ILE A 8 0.86 -42.37 -20.72
N VAL A 9 -0.11 -41.59 -20.23
CA VAL A 9 -1.25 -42.14 -19.49
C VAL A 9 -2.30 -42.58 -20.51
N PRO A 10 -2.49 -43.89 -20.77
CA PRO A 10 -3.57 -44.34 -21.63
C PRO A 10 -4.90 -43.99 -20.95
N LEU A 11 -5.71 -43.20 -21.64
CA LEU A 11 -7.09 -42.92 -21.24
C LEU A 11 -7.90 -44.22 -21.41
N VAL A 12 -7.86 -45.08 -20.41
CA VAL A 12 -8.73 -46.25 -20.33
C VAL A 12 -10.13 -45.74 -20.00
N GLN A 13 -11.06 -45.86 -20.96
CA GLN A 13 -12.46 -45.59 -20.66
C GLN A 13 -12.95 -46.67 -19.70
N PRO A 14 -13.41 -46.30 -18.49
CA PRO A 14 -13.92 -47.28 -17.54
C PRO A 14 -15.13 -48.01 -18.13
N ARG A 15 -15.24 -49.31 -17.85
CA ARG A 15 -16.39 -50.11 -18.30
C ARG A 15 -17.65 -49.62 -17.59
N ARG A 16 -18.85 -49.82 -18.16
CA ARG A 16 -20.13 -49.32 -17.61
C ARG A 16 -20.41 -49.81 -16.18
N ASP A 17 -19.81 -50.92 -15.82
CA ASP A 17 -19.92 -51.68 -14.57
C ASP A 17 -18.82 -51.32 -13.55
N GLU A 18 -17.89 -50.44 -13.91
CA GLU A 18 -16.84 -49.90 -13.05
C GLU A 18 -17.21 -48.47 -12.61
N GLU A 19 -18.27 -48.30 -11.81
CA GLU A 19 -18.71 -46.98 -11.34
C GLU A 19 -17.69 -46.27 -10.43
N ASN A 20 -16.68 -46.99 -9.91
CA ASN A 20 -15.69 -46.49 -8.94
C ASN A 20 -14.23 -46.73 -9.37
N SER A 21 -13.84 -46.39 -10.61
CA SER A 21 -12.46 -46.53 -11.09
C SER A 21 -11.45 -45.56 -10.45
N LEU A 22 -11.88 -44.68 -9.54
CA LEU A 22 -11.03 -43.69 -8.89
C LEU A 22 -10.82 -44.06 -7.41
N ASN A 23 -9.56 -44.26 -7.02
CA ASN A 23 -9.17 -44.44 -5.61
C ASN A 23 -9.29 -43.15 -4.77
N ILE A 24 -9.89 -42.10 -5.32
CA ILE A 24 -9.97 -40.76 -4.73
C ILE A 24 -11.44 -40.42 -4.57
N VAL A 25 -11.88 -40.29 -3.32
CA VAL A 25 -13.22 -39.83 -2.98
C VAL A 25 -13.11 -38.41 -2.44
N VAL A 26 -13.74 -37.46 -3.13
CA VAL A 26 -13.84 -36.07 -2.64
C VAL A 26 -15.08 -35.99 -1.74
N THR A 27 -14.86 -35.91 -0.43
CA THR A 27 -15.91 -35.64 0.56
C THR A 27 -15.99 -34.14 0.85
N ASP A 28 -17.13 -33.69 1.39
CA ASP A 28 -17.32 -32.35 1.97
C ASP A 28 -16.88 -31.20 1.05
N ARG A 29 -17.39 -31.19 -0.19
CA ARG A 29 -17.10 -30.13 -1.15
C ARG A 29 -17.52 -28.78 -0.59
N LYS A 30 -16.56 -27.85 -0.50
CA LYS A 30 -16.79 -26.48 -0.02
C LYS A 30 -17.89 -25.78 -0.83
N GLU A 31 -18.84 -25.22 -0.12
CA GLU A 31 -19.81 -24.28 -0.68
C GLU A 31 -19.13 -22.97 -1.11
N TYR A 32 -19.76 -22.20 -1.99
CA TYR A 32 -19.21 -20.94 -2.47
C TYR A 32 -18.85 -19.96 -1.33
N ALA A 33 -19.70 -19.86 -0.32
CA ALA A 33 -19.45 -19.01 0.84
C ALA A 33 -18.22 -19.45 1.66
N GLN A 34 -17.94 -20.77 1.71
CA GLN A 34 -16.79 -21.34 2.41
C GLN A 34 -15.47 -21.19 1.63
N LYS A 35 -15.52 -20.73 0.38
CA LYS A 35 -14.31 -20.47 -0.43
C LYS A 35 -13.76 -19.07 -0.24
N CYS A 36 -14.55 -18.14 0.29
CA CYS A 36 -14.19 -16.73 0.33
C CYS A 36 -14.32 -16.17 1.76
N CYS A 37 -13.29 -16.40 2.58
CA CYS A 37 -13.14 -15.70 3.85
C CYS A 37 -12.32 -14.41 3.66
N LYS A 38 -12.77 -13.29 4.26
CA LYS A 38 -12.03 -12.01 4.24
C LYS A 38 -11.32 -11.67 5.54
N HIS A 39 -11.44 -12.52 6.56
CA HIS A 39 -10.86 -12.27 7.87
C HIS A 39 -9.39 -12.70 7.88
N GLY A 40 -8.52 -11.87 8.48
CA GLY A 40 -7.08 -12.15 8.55
C GLY A 40 -6.63 -13.03 9.72
N ALA A 41 -7.45 -13.14 10.77
CA ALA A 41 -7.08 -13.89 11.97
C ALA A 41 -7.38 -15.39 11.83
N VAL A 42 -6.35 -16.22 11.92
CA VAL A 42 -6.42 -17.67 11.67
C VAL A 42 -5.91 -18.47 12.86
N ILE A 43 -6.43 -19.68 12.99
CA ILE A 43 -5.98 -20.74 13.91
C ILE A 43 -5.26 -21.78 13.07
N VAL A 44 -4.05 -22.15 13.50
CA VAL A 44 -3.26 -23.22 12.88
C VAL A 44 -3.43 -24.47 13.71
N GLU A 45 -4.00 -25.50 13.11
CA GLU A 45 -4.18 -26.81 13.75
C GLU A 45 -3.12 -27.78 13.24
N GLU A 46 -2.16 -28.08 14.12
CA GLU A 46 -1.00 -28.91 13.77
C GLU A 46 -1.38 -30.37 13.47
N ALA A 47 -2.30 -30.93 14.27
CA ALA A 47 -2.69 -32.33 14.16
C ALA A 47 -3.36 -32.66 12.82
N GLU A 48 -4.32 -31.83 12.39
CA GLU A 48 -5.03 -32.01 11.13
C GLU A 48 -4.34 -31.31 9.95
N ARG A 49 -3.33 -30.48 10.20
CA ARG A 49 -2.67 -29.59 9.23
C ARG A 49 -3.67 -28.67 8.52
N VAL A 50 -4.60 -28.11 9.29
CA VAL A 50 -5.68 -27.27 8.78
C VAL A 50 -5.52 -25.84 9.31
N LEU A 51 -5.81 -24.87 8.45
CA LEU A 51 -6.00 -23.48 8.86
C LEU A 51 -7.49 -23.17 8.96
N ARG A 52 -7.92 -22.61 10.08
CA ARG A 52 -9.31 -22.17 10.26
C ARG A 52 -9.36 -20.68 10.55
N CYS A 53 -10.35 -20.00 10.00
CA CYS A 53 -10.63 -18.63 10.39
C CYS A 53 -11.16 -18.57 11.83
N THR A 54 -10.60 -17.69 12.65
CA THR A 54 -11.06 -17.46 14.04
C THR A 54 -12.50 -16.94 14.13
N GLN A 55 -12.94 -16.17 13.13
CA GLN A 55 -14.22 -15.46 13.18
C GLN A 55 -15.37 -16.25 12.56
N CYS A 56 -15.14 -16.89 11.41
CA CYS A 56 -16.18 -17.65 10.72
C CYS A 56 -15.98 -19.17 10.75
N GLY A 57 -14.89 -19.68 11.33
CA GLY A 57 -14.60 -21.11 11.44
C GLY A 57 -14.28 -21.81 10.12
N ILE A 58 -14.30 -21.10 8.99
CA ILE A 58 -14.07 -21.66 7.66
C ILE A 58 -12.64 -22.17 7.54
N VAL A 59 -12.49 -23.35 6.95
CA VAL A 59 -11.19 -23.93 6.59
C VAL A 59 -10.59 -23.19 5.39
N LEU A 60 -9.44 -22.58 5.60
CA LEU A 60 -8.70 -21.84 4.60
C LEU A 60 -7.71 -22.74 3.87
N ASP A 61 -7.41 -22.37 2.62
CA ASP A 61 -6.26 -22.94 1.94
C ASP A 61 -4.97 -22.28 2.47
N PRO A 62 -3.96 -23.06 2.90
CA PRO A 62 -2.73 -22.48 3.45
C PRO A 62 -1.91 -21.64 2.49
N PHE A 63 -1.78 -22.06 1.22
CA PHE A 63 -0.97 -21.32 0.27
C PHE A 63 -1.64 -20.02 -0.14
N GLU A 64 -2.95 -20.04 -0.36
CA GLU A 64 -3.73 -18.81 -0.62
C GLU A 64 -3.67 -17.84 0.56
N HIS A 65 -3.76 -18.34 1.80
CA HIS A 65 -3.64 -17.48 2.98
C HIS A 65 -2.25 -16.85 3.08
N ILE A 66 -1.18 -17.63 2.93
CA ILE A 66 0.21 -17.13 2.96
C ILE A 66 0.43 -16.09 1.87
N LEU A 67 -0.06 -16.36 0.66
CA LEU A 67 0.06 -15.44 -0.47
C LEU A 67 -0.68 -14.11 -0.20
N SER A 68 -1.89 -14.19 0.36
CA SER A 68 -2.64 -13.00 0.77
C SER A 68 -1.90 -12.17 1.82
N VAL A 69 -1.27 -12.82 2.80
CA VAL A 69 -0.48 -12.14 3.84
C VAL A 69 0.75 -11.49 3.24
N ALA A 70 1.44 -12.17 2.32
CA ALA A 70 2.61 -11.62 1.62
C ALA A 70 2.25 -10.36 0.82
N TYR A 71 1.18 -10.41 0.01
CA TYR A 71 0.73 -9.23 -0.75
C TYR A 71 0.31 -8.06 0.16
N ALA A 72 -0.38 -8.35 1.26
CA ALA A 72 -0.71 -7.31 2.25
C ALA A 72 0.56 -6.69 2.84
N GLY A 73 1.56 -7.49 3.17
CA GLY A 73 2.86 -7.02 3.65
C GLY A 73 3.59 -6.12 2.65
N GLU A 74 3.67 -6.55 1.38
CA GLU A 74 4.29 -5.77 0.30
C GLU A 74 3.57 -4.42 0.10
N SER A 75 2.24 -4.44 0.13
CA SER A 75 1.41 -3.24 0.00
C SER A 75 1.70 -2.25 1.13
N ILE A 76 1.73 -2.71 2.39
CA ILE A 76 2.03 -1.87 3.56
C ILE A 76 3.42 -1.24 3.45
N ILE A 77 4.45 -2.02 3.08
CA ILE A 77 5.82 -1.51 2.92
C ILE A 77 5.87 -0.43 1.84
N THR A 78 5.17 -0.67 0.73
CA THR A 78 5.06 0.29 -0.38
C THR A 78 4.40 1.59 0.07
N GLU A 79 3.33 1.51 0.86
CA GLU A 79 2.63 2.67 1.42
C GLU A 79 3.50 3.46 2.41
N ILE A 80 4.17 2.77 3.33
CA ILE A 80 5.12 3.41 4.27
C ILE A 80 6.18 4.19 3.51
N THR A 81 6.74 3.60 2.46
CA THR A 81 7.76 4.25 1.62
C THR A 81 7.20 5.50 0.94
N LYS A 82 5.99 5.44 0.39
CA LYS A 82 5.30 6.60 -0.20
C LYS A 82 5.06 7.70 0.83
N LEU A 83 4.62 7.35 2.04
CA LEU A 83 4.37 8.31 3.12
C LEU A 83 5.66 9.01 3.57
N HIS A 84 6.78 8.27 3.69
CA HIS A 84 8.07 8.87 3.99
C HIS A 84 8.51 9.87 2.93
N LYS A 85 8.42 9.49 1.65
CA LYS A 85 8.71 10.41 0.55
C LYS A 85 7.85 11.67 0.63
N ARG A 86 6.54 11.51 0.83
CA ARG A 86 5.61 12.63 0.91
C ARG A 86 5.91 13.55 2.10
N ARG A 87 6.26 12.99 3.25
CA ARG A 87 6.69 13.74 4.44
C ARG A 87 7.93 14.58 4.12
N ASP A 88 8.91 14.01 3.44
CA ASP A 88 10.16 14.69 3.16
C ASP A 88 9.97 15.82 2.13
N GLU A 89 9.16 15.60 1.09
CA GLU A 89 8.71 16.65 0.16
C GLU A 89 8.01 17.80 0.89
N LEU A 90 7.12 17.49 1.83
CA LEU A 90 6.41 18.51 2.60
C LEU A 90 7.36 19.31 3.51
N ARG A 91 8.34 18.65 4.13
CA ARG A 91 9.35 19.34 4.94
C ARG A 91 10.19 20.30 4.11
N GLU A 92 10.60 19.88 2.92
CA GLU A 92 11.33 20.75 1.99
C GLU A 92 10.48 21.93 1.54
N ALA A 93 9.21 21.69 1.18
CA ALA A 93 8.28 22.73 0.79
C ALA A 93 8.07 23.76 1.91
N VAL A 94 7.89 23.31 3.16
CA VAL A 94 7.77 24.20 4.32
C VAL A 94 9.05 25.01 4.51
N ALA A 95 10.23 24.39 4.46
CA ALA A 95 11.49 25.11 4.60
C ALA A 95 11.72 26.14 3.48
N ASN A 96 11.25 25.87 2.26
CA ASN A 96 11.26 26.83 1.15
C ASN A 96 10.31 28.00 1.43
N LEU A 97 9.07 27.72 1.84
CA LEU A 97 8.08 28.76 2.16
C LEU A 97 8.53 29.65 3.32
N GLU A 98 9.15 29.10 4.36
CA GLU A 98 9.70 29.89 5.47
C GLU A 98 10.81 30.83 5.00
N ARG A 99 11.66 30.39 4.06
CA ARG A 99 12.68 31.26 3.45
C ARG A 99 12.04 32.36 2.62
N GLU A 100 11.04 32.04 1.81
CA GLU A 100 10.30 33.02 1.01
C GLU A 100 9.59 34.05 1.88
N GLU A 101 8.96 33.61 2.97
CA GLU A 101 8.30 34.49 3.94
C GLU A 101 9.31 35.46 4.58
N LYS A 102 10.47 34.96 5.02
CA LYS A 102 11.55 35.79 5.56
C LYS A 102 12.03 36.83 4.55
N ASN A 103 12.21 36.43 3.29
CA ASN A 103 12.61 37.32 2.21
C ASN A 103 11.54 38.37 1.90
N ALA A 104 10.26 38.00 1.83
CA ALA A 104 9.15 38.91 1.62
C ALA A 104 9.04 39.93 2.78
N LYS A 105 9.16 39.47 4.03
CA LYS A 105 9.21 40.36 5.21
C LYS A 105 10.38 41.34 5.13
N ALA A 106 11.56 40.90 4.69
CA ALA A 106 12.71 41.78 4.50
C ALA A 106 12.46 42.83 3.42
N ARG A 107 11.88 42.45 2.28
CA ARG A 107 11.49 43.38 1.20
C ARG A 107 10.47 44.42 1.68
N LEU A 108 9.46 44.00 2.45
CA LEU A 108 8.46 44.90 3.02
C LEU A 108 9.09 45.91 3.99
N ARG A 109 10.02 45.49 4.84
CA ARG A 109 10.75 46.41 5.73
C ARG A 109 11.55 47.44 4.93
N SER A 110 12.29 46.98 3.91
CA SER A 110 13.06 47.87 3.03
C SER A 110 12.17 48.90 2.34
N ALA A 111 11.06 48.46 1.72
CA ALA A 111 10.10 49.34 1.06
C ALA A 111 9.49 50.36 2.03
N ARG A 112 9.13 49.94 3.26
CA ARG A 112 8.64 50.85 4.30
C ARG A 112 9.66 51.92 4.65
N THR A 113 10.93 51.55 4.78
CA THR A 113 12.01 52.50 5.05
C THR A 113 12.18 53.49 3.89
N SER A 114 12.17 53.01 2.64
CA SER A 114 12.24 53.89 1.45
C SER A 114 11.08 54.88 1.38
N ILE A 115 9.86 54.44 1.69
CA ILE A 115 8.68 55.32 1.75
C ILE A 115 8.86 56.39 2.82
N LEU A 116 9.29 56.02 4.03
CA LEU A 116 9.52 56.98 5.11
C LEU A 116 10.58 58.04 4.77
N PHE A 117 11.65 57.65 4.08
CA PHE A 117 12.65 58.60 3.59
C PHE A 117 12.04 59.56 2.57
N ALA A 118 11.33 59.05 1.57
CA ALA A 118 10.66 59.89 0.57
C ALA A 118 9.63 60.84 1.21
N GLU A 119 8.86 60.38 2.19
CA GLU A 119 7.93 61.22 2.95
C GLU A 119 8.64 62.33 3.73
N ASN A 120 9.83 62.05 4.28
CA ASN A 120 10.63 63.05 4.98
C ASN A 120 11.18 64.10 4.01
N ASP A 121 11.72 63.67 2.87
CA ASP A 121 12.24 64.56 1.82
C ASP A 121 11.13 65.50 1.31
N LEU A 122 9.92 64.98 1.07
CA LEU A 122 8.76 65.79 0.67
C LEU A 122 8.41 66.85 1.73
N LYS A 123 8.39 66.49 3.02
CA LYS A 123 8.14 67.45 4.11
C LYS A 123 9.21 68.52 4.21
N ASN A 124 10.47 68.19 4.02
CA ASN A 124 11.57 69.16 4.05
C ASN A 124 11.45 70.17 2.90
N VAL A 125 11.08 69.71 1.71
CA VAL A 125 10.78 70.56 0.55
C VAL A 125 9.58 71.48 0.83
N GLU A 126 8.49 70.97 1.42
CA GLU A 126 7.32 71.77 1.78
C GLU A 126 7.62 72.84 2.85
N GLN A 127 8.56 72.57 3.74
CA GLN A 127 8.95 73.50 4.82
C GLN A 127 10.06 74.48 4.43
N GLY A 128 10.59 74.42 3.21
CA GLY A 128 11.60 75.36 2.71
C GLY A 128 12.97 75.24 3.38
N LEU A 129 13.27 74.10 4.01
CA LEU A 129 14.59 73.81 4.58
C LEU A 129 15.56 73.45 3.44
N PRO A 130 16.74 74.10 3.32
CA PRO A 130 17.71 73.77 2.29
C PRO A 130 18.35 72.39 2.54
N GLN A 131 18.73 71.73 1.45
CA GLN A 131 19.37 70.41 1.40
C GLN A 131 20.69 70.34 2.16
#